data_AF-A0A524PJJ3-F1
#
_entry.id   AF-A0A524PJJ3-F1
#
_cell.length_a   1.000
_cell.length_b   1.000
_cell.length_c   1.000
_cell.angle_alpha   90.00
_cell.angle_beta   90.00
_cell.angle_gamma   90.00
#
_symmetry.space_group_name_H-M   'P 1'
#
loop_
_entity.id
_entity.type
_entity.pdbx_description
1 polymer ?
#
loop_
_entity_poly.entity_id
_entity_poly.type
_entity_poly.pdbx_seq_one_letter_code
_entity_poly.pdbx_strand_id
1 'polypeptide(L)'
;MIDVNELRNGVTFELDGYLYKVIDYSHNKPGRGKATIRTKVRDLRTGTVIEKTFNSGDRVQNVRLDYRQAQFLYEDGGIYYFMDNETFEQPALDASSLGDAVQYLIEGLDVKLTFNGTEPLDIDLPTAVELKVIESEMAVKGDTATGANKSVTVQTGLKVTVPLFVEKGDTIRVDTRNGASITRVCVFDPDLIMITPAGTECPYYYQDFHRGRALQECHLIEKTPGGGRYSPELCGRCEVPLIVRANACDHMLLEGRVASGIFGIGRRVKVRAYCSRALQEVKEPEIGCGQCHLEFPVFEISPESE
;
A
#
# COMPACT_ATOMS: atom_id res chain seq x y z
N MET A 1 24.56 9.13 -29.74
CA MET A 1 24.88 10.19 -28.78
C MET A 1 23.59 10.90 -28.35
N ILE A 2 23.41 11.10 -27.05
CA ILE A 2 22.28 11.82 -26.42
C ILE A 2 22.66 13.30 -26.30
N ASP A 3 21.70 14.21 -26.48
CA ASP A 3 21.89 15.63 -26.17
C ASP A 3 21.82 15.85 -24.65
N VAL A 4 22.69 16.67 -24.08
CA VAL A 4 22.69 16.89 -22.62
C VAL A 4 21.39 17.49 -22.07
N ASN A 5 20.57 18.12 -22.92
CA ASN A 5 19.24 18.60 -22.56
C ASN A 5 18.24 17.45 -22.31
N GLU A 6 18.56 16.21 -22.68
CA GLU A 6 17.73 15.02 -22.45
C GLU A 6 18.12 14.26 -21.17
N LEU A 7 19.18 14.66 -20.46
CA LEU A 7 19.68 14.02 -19.23
C LEU A 7 18.77 14.24 -18.01
N ARG A 8 17.52 13.79 -18.07
CA ARG A 8 16.57 13.80 -16.93
C ARG A 8 16.93 12.73 -15.90
N ASN A 9 16.37 12.83 -14.70
CA ASN A 9 16.50 11.81 -13.66
C ASN A 9 16.11 10.43 -14.21
N GLY A 10 16.94 9.43 -13.93
CA GLY A 10 16.80 8.05 -14.42
C GLY A 10 17.52 7.76 -15.76
N VAL A 11 17.91 8.79 -16.53
CA VAL A 11 18.65 8.57 -17.79
C VAL A 11 20.04 8.03 -17.48
N THR A 12 20.41 6.95 -18.17
CA THR A 12 21.76 6.38 -18.12
C THR A 12 22.53 6.73 -19.39
N PHE A 13 23.80 7.10 -19.22
CA PHE A 13 24.68 7.46 -20.32
C PHE A 13 26.12 7.06 -20.02
N GLU A 14 26.94 7.05 -21.07
CA GLU A 14 28.38 6.81 -20.96
C GLU A 14 29.17 8.11 -21.18
N LEU A 15 30.17 8.31 -20.34
CA LEU A 15 31.12 9.41 -20.46
C LEU A 15 32.48 8.97 -19.93
N ASP A 16 33.52 9.13 -20.76
CA ASP A 16 34.91 8.75 -20.45
C ASP A 16 35.08 7.27 -20.06
N GLY A 17 34.25 6.39 -20.62
CA GLY A 17 34.24 4.95 -20.33
C GLY A 17 33.49 4.53 -19.07
N TYR A 18 32.89 5.48 -18.34
CA TYR A 18 32.10 5.22 -17.14
C TYR A 18 30.60 5.30 -17.45
N LEU A 19 29.82 4.44 -16.79
CA LEU A 19 28.37 4.38 -16.90
C LEU A 19 27.72 5.17 -15.76
N TYR A 20 26.96 6.20 -16.11
CA TYR A 20 26.36 7.11 -15.17
C TYR A 20 24.85 7.11 -15.28
N LYS A 21 24.13 7.01 -14.15
CA LYS A 21 22.69 7.28 -14.05
C LYS A 21 22.46 8.65 -13.42
N VAL A 22 21.63 9.48 -14.04
CA VAL A 22 21.27 10.79 -13.50
C VAL A 22 20.34 10.60 -12.31
N ILE A 23 20.73 11.11 -11.14
CA ILE A 23 19.90 11.10 -9.94
C ILE A 23 19.20 12.45 -9.70
N ASP A 24 19.83 13.55 -10.10
CA ASP A 24 19.27 14.89 -10.00
C ASP A 24 19.71 15.75 -11.20
N TYR A 25 18.84 16.66 -11.61
CA TYR A 25 19.01 17.47 -12.81
C TYR A 25 18.54 18.91 -12.59
N SER A 26 19.39 19.86 -12.97
CA SER A 26 19.09 21.29 -12.94
C SER A 26 19.47 21.95 -14.26
N HIS A 27 18.53 22.71 -14.85
CA HIS A 27 18.75 23.47 -16.07
C HIS A 27 18.67 24.96 -15.78
N ASN A 28 19.79 25.67 -15.95
CA ASN A 28 19.84 27.11 -15.84
C ASN A 28 19.97 27.76 -17.23
N LYS A 29 19.01 28.62 -17.58
CA LYS A 29 19.04 29.45 -18.79
C LYS A 29 19.24 30.92 -18.39
N PRO A 30 20.47 31.45 -18.46
CA PRO A 30 20.71 32.85 -18.15
C PRO A 30 20.12 33.77 -19.24
N GLY A 31 19.78 35.01 -18.88
CA GLY A 31 19.21 35.98 -19.83
C GLY A 31 20.15 36.38 -20.98
N ARG A 32 21.46 36.13 -20.82
CA ARG A 32 22.49 36.19 -21.88
C ARG A 32 23.52 35.09 -21.64
N GLY A 33 23.88 34.35 -22.68
CA GLY A 33 24.87 33.25 -22.62
C GLY A 33 24.30 31.88 -22.98
N LYS A 34 25.15 30.85 -22.98
CA LYS A 34 24.71 29.46 -23.19
C LYS A 34 24.06 28.92 -21.92
N ALA A 35 23.04 28.10 -22.09
CA ALA A 35 22.41 27.42 -20.97
C ALA A 35 23.36 26.37 -20.36
N THR A 36 23.25 26.18 -19.05
CA THR A 36 24.08 25.25 -18.29
C THR A 36 23.20 24.18 -17.66
N ILE A 37 23.63 22.94 -17.78
CA ILE A 37 22.98 21.76 -17.24
C ILE A 37 23.87 21.20 -16.15
N ARG A 38 23.38 21.15 -14.91
CA ARG A 38 24.06 20.51 -13.79
C ARG A 38 23.33 19.22 -13.48
N THR A 39 24.07 18.12 -13.44
CA THR A 39 23.54 16.82 -13.05
C THR A 39 24.31 16.28 -11.85
N LYS A 40 23.59 15.71 -10.89
CA LYS A 40 24.18 14.72 -10.00
C LYS A 40 24.01 13.38 -10.66
N VAL A 41 25.10 12.65 -10.78
CA VAL A 41 25.12 11.34 -11.43
C VAL A 41 25.74 10.32 -10.51
N ARG A 42 25.21 9.10 -10.53
CA ARG A 42 25.76 7.94 -9.83
C ARG A 42 26.47 7.06 -10.84
N ASP A 43 27.71 6.69 -10.56
CA ASP A 43 28.41 5.64 -11.28
C ASP A 43 27.75 4.30 -10.98
N LEU A 44 27.29 3.61 -12.03
CA LEU A 44 26.55 2.35 -11.90
C LEU A 44 27.41 1.16 -11.45
N ARG A 45 28.74 1.25 -11.55
CA ARG A 45 29.65 0.17 -11.09
C ARG A 45 30.17 0.42 -9.70
N THR A 46 30.52 1.66 -9.38
CA THR A 46 31.14 2.00 -8.09
C THR A 46 30.14 2.54 -7.06
N GLY A 47 28.94 2.95 -7.49
CA GLY A 47 27.96 3.63 -6.64
C GLY A 47 28.32 5.08 -6.31
N THR A 48 29.49 5.57 -6.75
CA THR A 48 29.97 6.92 -6.41
C THR A 48 29.06 7.98 -7.03
N VAL A 49 28.63 8.94 -6.22
CA VAL A 49 27.85 10.10 -6.67
C VAL A 49 28.77 11.28 -6.93
N ILE A 50 28.70 11.84 -8.14
CA ILE A 50 29.48 13.01 -8.56
C ILE A 50 28.60 14.05 -9.26
N GLU A 51 29.03 15.30 -9.20
CA GLU A 51 28.40 16.39 -9.96
C GLU A 51 29.11 16.59 -11.29
N LYS A 52 28.33 16.65 -12.38
CA LYS A 52 28.81 17.00 -13.71
C LYS A 52 28.05 18.22 -14.23
N THR A 53 28.77 19.09 -14.93
CA THR A 53 28.22 20.29 -15.54
C THR A 53 28.47 20.27 -17.03
N PHE A 54 27.41 20.46 -17.82
CA PHE A 54 27.43 20.48 -19.26
C PHE A 54 26.91 21.82 -19.77
N ASN A 55 27.38 22.21 -20.96
CA ASN A 55 26.84 23.35 -21.69
C ASN A 55 25.80 22.86 -22.72
N SER A 56 24.82 23.71 -23.00
CA SER A 56 23.85 23.41 -24.06
C SER A 56 24.55 23.23 -25.40
N GLY A 57 24.26 22.10 -26.07
CA GLY A 57 24.92 21.64 -27.29
C GLY A 57 25.94 20.51 -27.09
N ASP A 58 26.33 20.23 -25.84
CA ASP A 58 27.17 19.07 -25.53
C ASP A 58 26.40 17.76 -25.79
N ARG A 59 27.13 16.68 -26.06
CA ARG A 59 26.55 15.36 -26.30
C ARG A 59 27.31 14.30 -25.53
N VAL A 60 26.59 13.29 -25.05
CA VAL A 60 27.14 12.13 -24.35
C VAL A 60 26.81 10.84 -25.09
N GLN A 61 27.53 9.76 -24.80
CA GLN A 61 27.30 8.48 -25.45
C GLN A 61 26.04 7.83 -24.88
N ASN A 62 25.19 7.29 -25.77
CA ASN A 62 24.04 6.51 -25.35
C ASN A 62 24.52 5.08 -25.08
N VAL A 63 23.91 4.43 -24.09
CA VAL A 63 24.22 3.05 -23.72
C VAL A 63 22.98 2.21 -24.00
N ARG A 64 23.18 1.08 -24.66
CA ARG A 64 22.11 0.09 -24.80
C ARG A 64 22.07 -0.73 -23.53
N LEU A 65 20.98 -0.59 -22.79
CA LEU A 65 20.70 -1.37 -21.58
C LEU A 65 19.54 -2.31 -21.84
N ASP A 66 19.64 -3.48 -21.25
CA ASP A 66 18.57 -4.47 -21.25
C ASP A 66 17.87 -4.45 -19.90
N TYR A 67 16.56 -4.68 -19.89
CA TYR A 67 15.75 -4.61 -18.68
C TYR A 67 14.99 -5.91 -18.51
N ARG A 68 14.97 -6.45 -17.29
CA ARG A 68 14.29 -7.70 -16.97
C ARG A 68 13.47 -7.54 -15.70
N GLN A 69 12.30 -8.17 -15.66
CA GLN A 69 11.50 -8.21 -14.44
C GLN A 69 12.09 -9.25 -13.50
N ALA A 70 12.25 -8.88 -12.24
CA ALA A 70 12.80 -9.76 -11.22
C ALA A 70 12.13 -9.52 -9.88
N GLN A 71 12.23 -10.51 -9.01
CA GLN A 71 11.75 -10.41 -7.64
C GLN A 71 12.94 -10.33 -6.69
N PHE A 72 12.90 -9.41 -5.72
CA PHE A 72 13.89 -9.40 -4.65
C PHE A 72 13.69 -10.60 -3.72
N LEU A 73 14.77 -11.33 -3.44
CA LEU A 73 14.74 -12.54 -2.62
C LEU A 73 15.12 -12.25 -1.18
N TYR A 74 16.38 -11.87 -0.95
CA TYR A 74 16.95 -11.62 0.37
C TYR A 74 18.26 -10.83 0.24
N GLU A 75 18.75 -10.33 1.38
CA GLU A 75 20.05 -9.70 1.53
C GLU A 75 20.96 -10.58 2.40
N ASP A 76 22.24 -10.67 2.04
CA ASP A 76 23.27 -11.31 2.85
C ASP A 76 24.59 -10.54 2.73
N GLY A 77 25.10 -10.04 3.85
CA GLY A 77 26.42 -9.40 3.93
C GLY A 77 26.59 -8.14 3.07
N GLY A 78 25.52 -7.39 2.80
CA GLY A 78 25.51 -6.22 1.93
C GLY A 78 25.30 -6.52 0.44
N ILE A 79 25.02 -7.78 0.10
CA ILE A 79 24.71 -8.25 -1.25
C ILE A 79 23.22 -8.58 -1.33
N TYR A 80 22.55 -8.04 -2.35
CA TYR A 80 21.12 -8.19 -2.57
C TYR A 80 20.88 -9.17 -3.70
N TYR A 81 20.13 -10.23 -3.43
CA TYR A 81 19.84 -11.29 -4.37
C TYR A 81 18.45 -11.11 -4.97
N PHE A 82 18.35 -11.27 -6.28
CA PHE A 82 17.11 -11.17 -7.03
C PHE A 82 16.89 -12.47 -7.79
N MET A 83 15.67 -12.71 -8.27
CA MET A 83 15.33 -13.80 -9.16
C MET A 83 14.70 -13.23 -10.42
N ASP A 84 15.31 -13.48 -11.57
CA ASP A 84 14.73 -13.14 -12.86
C ASP A 84 13.43 -13.96 -13.07
N ASN A 85 12.32 -13.28 -13.38
CA ASN A 85 11.01 -13.91 -13.41
C ASN A 85 10.80 -14.83 -14.64
N GLU A 86 11.66 -14.74 -15.66
CA GLU A 86 11.56 -15.55 -16.87
C GLU A 86 12.56 -16.72 -16.86
N THR A 87 13.79 -16.45 -16.44
CA THR A 87 14.91 -17.40 -16.52
C THR A 87 15.21 -18.10 -15.20
N PHE A 88 14.68 -17.58 -14.08
CA PHE A 88 14.99 -18.04 -12.72
C PHE A 88 16.47 -17.92 -12.34
N GLU A 89 17.27 -17.21 -13.12
CA GLU A 89 18.64 -16.84 -12.75
C GLU A 89 18.61 -15.91 -11.53
N GLN A 90 19.64 -15.99 -10.68
CA GLN A 90 19.72 -15.22 -9.45
C GLN A 90 20.84 -14.17 -9.48
N PRO A 91 20.65 -13.04 -10.20
CA PRO A 91 21.62 -11.97 -10.20
C PRO A 91 21.71 -11.33 -8.80
N ALA A 92 22.90 -10.85 -8.49
CA ALA A 92 23.21 -10.20 -7.22
C ALA A 92 23.79 -8.79 -7.47
N LEU A 93 23.47 -7.86 -6.57
CA LEU A 93 23.96 -6.47 -6.61
C LEU A 93 24.44 -6.03 -5.23
N ASP A 94 25.54 -5.29 -5.18
CA ASP A 94 26.05 -4.70 -3.96
C ASP A 94 25.19 -3.51 -3.49
N ALA A 95 25.12 -3.29 -2.18
CA ALA A 95 24.43 -2.15 -1.57
C ALA A 95 24.85 -0.79 -2.19
N SER A 96 26.13 -0.62 -2.51
CA SER A 96 26.65 0.60 -3.14
C SER A 96 26.07 0.84 -4.53
N SER A 97 25.82 -0.23 -5.29
CA SER A 97 25.23 -0.17 -6.63
C SER A 97 23.72 0.07 -6.58
N LEU A 98 23.07 -0.20 -5.44
CA LEU A 98 21.64 0.07 -5.25
C LEU A 98 21.37 1.46 -4.65
N GLY A 99 22.32 2.01 -3.89
CA GLY A 99 22.17 3.32 -3.25
C GLY A 99 20.95 3.36 -2.32
N ASP A 100 20.14 4.43 -2.42
CA ASP A 100 18.96 4.61 -1.57
C ASP A 100 17.87 3.55 -1.80
N ALA A 101 17.91 2.82 -2.93
CA ALA A 101 16.91 1.81 -3.26
C ALA A 101 16.82 0.70 -2.20
N VAL A 102 17.94 0.42 -1.51
CA VAL A 102 18.02 -0.60 -0.44
C VAL A 102 17.00 -0.37 0.67
N GLN A 103 16.62 0.89 0.94
CA GLN A 103 15.70 1.25 2.02
C GLN A 103 14.24 0.84 1.75
N TYR A 104 13.95 0.43 0.51
CA TYR A 104 12.60 0.08 0.04
C TYR A 104 12.44 -1.40 -0.31
N LEU A 105 13.52 -2.17 -0.28
CA LEU A 105 13.50 -3.59 -0.65
C LEU A 105 12.89 -4.44 0.47
N ILE A 106 11.87 -5.22 0.11
CA ILE A 106 11.22 -6.21 0.96
C ILE A 106 11.15 -7.52 0.19
N GLU A 107 11.36 -8.64 0.86
CA GLU A 107 11.33 -9.96 0.21
C GLU A 107 10.03 -10.13 -0.60
N GLY A 108 10.15 -10.63 -1.82
CA GLY A 108 9.03 -10.78 -2.74
C GLY A 108 8.68 -9.54 -3.56
N LEU A 109 9.36 -8.39 -3.37
CA LEU A 109 9.09 -7.18 -4.16
C LEU A 109 9.53 -7.36 -5.62
N ASP A 110 8.59 -7.13 -6.55
CA ASP A 110 8.89 -7.04 -7.98
C ASP A 110 9.62 -5.74 -8.31
N VAL A 111 10.73 -5.86 -9.03
CA VAL A 111 11.60 -4.77 -9.48
C VAL A 111 12.01 -4.99 -10.94
N LYS A 112 12.46 -3.93 -11.60
CA LYS A 112 13.05 -4.05 -12.94
C LYS A 112 14.56 -3.96 -12.85
N LEU A 113 15.27 -5.05 -13.14
CA LEU A 113 16.72 -5.07 -13.21
C LEU A 113 17.21 -4.40 -14.49
N THR A 114 18.33 -3.68 -14.37
CA THR A 114 19.04 -3.07 -15.48
C THR A 114 20.34 -3.82 -15.73
N PHE A 115 20.54 -4.28 -16.96
CA PHE A 115 21.71 -5.00 -17.41
C PHE A 115 22.48 -4.23 -18.48
N ASN A 116 23.80 -4.38 -18.46
CA ASN A 116 24.66 -4.06 -19.58
C ASN A 116 25.28 -5.37 -20.11
N GLY A 117 24.68 -5.93 -21.15
CA GLY A 117 25.00 -7.29 -21.60
C GLY A 117 24.56 -8.32 -20.55
N THR A 118 25.52 -8.94 -19.87
CA THR A 118 25.28 -9.93 -18.81
C THR A 118 25.51 -9.39 -17.40
N GLU A 119 26.06 -8.16 -17.28
CA GLU A 119 26.38 -7.52 -16.00
C GLU A 119 25.11 -6.85 -15.44
N PRO A 120 24.59 -7.27 -14.27
CA PRO A 120 23.54 -6.51 -13.58
C PRO A 120 24.16 -5.23 -13.00
N LEU A 121 23.50 -4.09 -13.19
CA LEU A 121 24.02 -2.77 -12.79
C LEU A 121 23.16 -2.07 -11.74
N ASP A 122 21.85 -2.16 -11.86
CA ASP A 122 20.94 -1.32 -11.08
C ASP A 122 19.53 -1.90 -11.07
N ILE A 123 18.66 -1.32 -10.23
CA ILE A 123 17.23 -1.63 -10.21
C ILE A 123 16.39 -0.36 -10.41
N ASP A 124 15.23 -0.53 -11.04
CA ASP A 124 14.15 0.43 -10.98
C ASP A 124 13.06 -0.13 -10.06
N LEU A 125 12.81 0.59 -8.97
CA LEU A 125 11.73 0.28 -8.03
C LEU A 125 10.36 0.67 -8.63
N PRO A 126 9.27 0.01 -8.20
CA PRO A 126 7.93 0.54 -8.41
C PRO A 126 7.80 1.97 -7.86
N THR A 127 6.88 2.75 -8.43
CA THR A 127 6.67 4.16 -8.01
C THR A 127 6.25 4.30 -6.54
N ALA A 128 5.70 3.24 -5.96
CA ALA A 128 5.43 3.16 -4.53
C ALA A 128 5.53 1.72 -4.04
N VAL A 129 5.96 1.56 -2.80
CA VAL A 129 6.07 0.28 -2.10
C VAL A 129 5.20 0.29 -0.84
N GLU A 130 4.70 -0.88 -0.47
CA GLU A 130 3.92 -1.08 0.75
C GLU A 130 4.84 -1.60 1.86
N LEU A 131 4.95 -0.85 2.95
CA LEU A 131 5.89 -1.14 4.04
C LEU A 131 5.13 -1.18 5.37
N LYS A 132 5.35 -2.24 6.15
CA LYS A 132 4.74 -2.39 7.47
C LYS A 132 5.44 -1.52 8.51
N VAL A 133 4.66 -0.83 9.32
CA VAL A 133 5.15 -0.04 10.47
C VAL A 133 5.49 -0.98 11.62
N ILE A 134 6.75 -0.97 12.05
CA ILE A 134 7.24 -1.79 13.17
C ILE A 134 7.36 -1.00 14.48
N GLU A 135 7.56 0.32 14.39
CA GLU A 135 7.66 1.22 15.52
C GLU A 135 6.97 2.56 15.21
N SER A 136 6.27 3.10 16.20
CA SER A 136 5.54 4.36 16.07
C SER A 136 5.71 5.20 17.33
N GLU A 137 6.09 6.47 17.17
CA GLU A 137 6.23 7.40 18.29
C GLU A 137 4.85 7.67 18.94
N MET A 138 4.80 7.72 20.27
CA MET A 138 3.57 8.07 20.98
C MET A 138 3.23 9.54 20.74
N ALA A 139 2.06 9.79 20.14
CA ALA A 139 1.53 11.14 20.01
C ALA A 139 1.25 11.71 21.42
N VAL A 140 1.91 12.81 21.78
CA VAL A 140 1.69 13.45 23.08
C VAL A 140 0.34 14.15 23.04
N LYS A 141 -0.46 13.94 24.09
CA LYS A 141 -1.80 14.50 24.30
C LYS A 141 -1.70 16.04 24.40
N GLY A 142 -1.65 16.72 23.26
CA GLY A 142 -1.38 18.15 23.16
C GLY A 142 -1.15 18.64 21.72
N ASP A 143 -0.83 17.76 20.78
CA ASP A 143 -0.72 18.08 19.35
C ASP A 143 -2.10 18.19 18.66
N THR A 144 -2.91 19.17 19.09
CA THR A 144 -4.22 19.51 18.50
C THR A 144 -4.14 20.51 17.35
N ALA A 145 -2.98 20.67 16.70
CA ALA A 145 -2.87 21.44 15.47
C ALA A 145 -3.27 20.56 14.28
N THR A 146 -4.27 20.99 13.50
CA THR A 146 -4.64 20.37 12.21
C THR A 146 -3.39 20.16 11.34
N GLY A 147 -3.07 18.91 11.03
CA GLY A 147 -1.92 18.54 10.18
C GLY A 147 -0.65 18.12 10.91
N ALA A 148 -0.71 17.81 12.21
CA ALA A 148 0.42 17.21 12.92
C ALA A 148 0.81 15.84 12.32
N ASN A 149 2.12 15.61 12.18
CA ASN A 149 2.72 14.36 11.72
C ASN A 149 3.69 13.85 12.79
N LYS A 150 3.89 12.53 12.83
CA LYS A 150 4.90 11.84 13.65
C LYS A 150 5.83 11.02 12.77
N SER A 151 6.99 10.65 13.30
CA SER A 151 7.89 9.72 12.62
C SER A 151 7.56 8.28 13.00
N VAL A 152 7.62 7.37 12.03
CA VAL A 152 7.52 5.92 12.25
C VAL A 152 8.70 5.21 11.59
N THR A 153 9.07 4.05 12.13
CA THR A 153 10.04 3.15 11.53
C THR A 153 9.30 1.98 10.88
N VAL A 154 9.61 1.69 9.62
CA VAL A 154 9.05 0.53 8.89
C VAL A 154 10.00 -0.68 8.91
N GLN A 155 9.54 -1.83 8.44
CA GLN A 155 10.26 -3.12 8.49
C GLN A 155 11.67 -3.10 7.88
N THR A 156 11.94 -2.19 6.93
CA THR A 156 13.27 -2.02 6.33
C THR A 156 14.22 -1.15 7.16
N GLY A 157 13.74 -0.59 8.28
CA GLY A 157 14.45 0.40 9.09
C GLY A 157 14.31 1.84 8.59
N LEU A 158 13.66 2.07 7.43
CA LEU A 158 13.38 3.40 6.90
C LEU A 158 12.48 4.19 7.87
N LYS A 159 12.83 5.46 8.11
CA LYS A 159 11.99 6.39 8.88
C LYS A 159 11.13 7.22 7.95
N VAL A 160 9.82 7.24 8.22
CA VAL A 160 8.82 7.93 7.39
C VAL A 160 7.96 8.84 8.25
N THR A 161 7.66 10.04 7.75
CA THR A 161 6.78 11.01 8.42
C THR A 161 5.32 10.75 8.06
N VAL A 162 4.53 10.29 9.03
CA VAL A 162 3.11 9.89 8.91
C VAL A 162 2.16 10.75 9.72
N PRO A 163 0.86 10.78 9.39
CA PRO A 163 -0.15 11.38 10.27
C PRO A 163 -0.17 10.74 11.68
N LEU A 164 -0.59 11.50 12.68
CA LEU A 164 -0.58 11.05 14.09
C LEU A 164 -1.36 9.75 14.35
N PHE A 165 -2.36 9.42 13.53
CA PHE A 165 -3.21 8.24 13.71
C PHE A 165 -2.58 6.92 13.27
N VAL A 166 -1.43 6.92 12.57
CA VAL A 166 -0.79 5.69 12.08
C VAL A 166 -0.16 4.92 13.24
N GLU A 167 -0.55 3.67 13.45
CA GLU A 167 -0.08 2.86 14.56
C GLU A 167 0.92 1.78 14.15
N LYS A 168 1.54 1.14 15.13
CA LYS A 168 2.37 -0.04 14.90
C LYS A 168 1.49 -1.16 14.35
N GLY A 169 1.92 -1.80 13.26
CA GLY A 169 1.16 -2.85 12.59
C GLY A 169 0.53 -2.39 11.28
N ASP A 170 0.29 -1.09 11.11
CA ASP A 170 -0.25 -0.52 9.87
C ASP A 170 0.69 -0.75 8.68
N THR A 171 0.11 -0.81 7.48
CA THR A 171 0.87 -0.80 6.23
C THR A 171 0.78 0.57 5.58
N ILE A 172 1.92 1.16 5.25
CA ILE A 172 1.97 2.47 4.60
C ILE A 172 2.50 2.33 3.18
N ARG A 173 1.96 3.13 2.26
CA ARG A 173 2.41 3.17 0.87
C ARG A 173 3.32 4.37 0.64
N VAL A 174 4.61 4.09 0.49
CA VAL A 174 5.70 5.06 0.41
C VAL A 174 6.09 5.29 -1.06
N ASP A 175 6.23 6.55 -1.48
CA ASP A 175 6.75 6.88 -2.82
C ASP A 175 8.27 6.76 -2.84
N THR A 176 8.80 5.89 -3.72
CA THR A 176 10.23 5.56 -3.80
C THR A 176 11.06 6.66 -4.46
N ARG A 177 10.44 7.63 -5.13
CA ARG A 177 11.15 8.69 -5.87
C ARG A 177 11.62 9.84 -4.99
N ASN A 178 10.86 10.11 -3.91
CA ASN A 178 11.01 11.32 -3.11
C ASN A 178 11.54 11.07 -1.69
N GLY A 179 11.94 9.83 -1.36
CA GLY A 179 12.67 9.56 -0.13
C GLY A 179 11.84 9.51 1.16
N ALA A 180 10.86 10.41 1.31
CA ALA A 180 10.38 10.83 2.63
C ALA A 180 8.90 11.25 2.68
N SER A 181 8.11 10.96 1.63
CA SER A 181 6.71 11.40 1.56
C SER A 181 5.78 10.23 1.26
N ILE A 182 4.79 10.06 2.12
CA ILE A 182 3.76 9.05 1.97
C ILE A 182 2.77 9.53 0.92
N THR A 183 2.42 8.66 -0.02
CA THR A 183 1.35 8.96 -0.98
C THR A 183 0.00 8.53 -0.43
N ARG A 184 -0.04 7.45 0.37
CA ARG A 184 -1.26 6.86 0.92
C ARG A 184 -0.98 6.01 2.16
N VAL A 185 -1.82 6.10 3.19
CA VAL A 185 -1.86 5.09 4.28
C VAL A 185 -2.86 4.03 3.83
N CYS A 186 -2.42 2.77 3.75
CA CYS A 186 -3.32 1.65 3.52
C CYS A 186 -3.50 0.98 4.88
N VAL A 187 -4.50 1.41 5.66
CA VAL A 187 -4.90 0.63 6.84
C VAL A 187 -5.55 -0.65 6.32
N PHE A 188 -4.72 -1.60 5.92
CA PHE A 188 -5.14 -2.94 5.58
C PHE A 188 -5.02 -3.76 6.84
N ASP A 189 -6.04 -3.65 7.68
CA ASP A 189 -6.29 -4.63 8.71
C ASP A 189 -7.61 -5.33 8.33
N PRO A 190 -7.54 -6.57 7.80
CA PRO A 190 -8.73 -7.35 7.43
C PRO A 190 -9.60 -7.72 8.64
N ASP A 191 -9.10 -7.53 9.86
CA ASP A 191 -9.82 -7.73 11.12
C ASP A 191 -10.29 -6.41 11.76
N LEU A 192 -9.99 -5.25 11.15
CA LEU A 192 -10.36 -3.93 11.70
C LEU A 192 -11.84 -3.63 11.47
N ILE A 193 -12.65 -3.98 12.47
CA ILE A 193 -14.04 -3.56 12.53
C ILE A 193 -14.10 -2.05 12.78
N MET A 194 -14.51 -1.28 11.77
CA MET A 194 -14.61 0.18 11.90
C MET A 194 -15.87 0.63 12.66
N ILE A 195 -15.75 1.76 13.37
CA ILE A 195 -16.88 2.46 14.00
C ILE A 195 -17.63 3.27 12.93
N THR A 196 -18.91 2.97 12.75
CA THR A 196 -19.82 3.68 11.84
C THR A 196 -20.07 5.12 12.27
N PRO A 197 -20.65 5.98 11.42
CA PRO A 197 -21.11 7.32 11.80
C PRO A 197 -22.16 7.32 12.92
N ALA A 198 -22.78 6.17 13.20
CA ALA A 198 -23.72 5.98 14.31
C ALA A 198 -23.04 5.60 15.64
N GLY A 199 -21.70 5.48 15.67
CA GLY A 199 -20.94 5.12 16.86
C GLY A 199 -20.93 3.64 17.20
N THR A 200 -21.30 2.77 16.26
CA THR A 200 -21.29 1.31 16.44
C THR A 200 -20.30 0.63 15.50
N GLU A 201 -19.65 -0.41 15.98
CA GLU A 201 -18.80 -1.29 15.18
C GLU A 201 -19.59 -2.02 14.10
N CYS A 202 -19.09 -2.04 12.87
CA CYS A 202 -19.71 -2.76 11.75
C CYS A 202 -18.64 -3.30 10.78
N PRO A 203 -18.57 -4.62 10.53
CA PRO A 203 -17.55 -5.21 9.65
C PRO A 203 -17.76 -4.88 8.17
N TYR A 204 -18.91 -4.32 7.81
CA TYR A 204 -19.22 -3.92 6.43
C TYR A 204 -19.03 -2.42 6.19
N TYR A 205 -18.68 -1.65 7.21
CA TYR A 205 -18.44 -0.23 7.09
C TYR A 205 -16.97 0.05 6.82
N TYR A 206 -16.70 0.91 5.84
CA TYR A 206 -15.36 1.37 5.52
C TYR A 206 -15.35 2.90 5.42
N GLN A 207 -14.28 3.52 5.93
CA GLN A 207 -14.03 4.93 5.72
C GLN A 207 -12.54 5.21 5.51
N ASP A 208 -12.26 6.15 4.61
CA ASP A 208 -10.93 6.66 4.30
C ASP A 208 -10.98 8.20 4.30
N PHE A 209 -10.12 8.83 5.10
CA PHE A 209 -10.01 10.28 5.18
C PHE A 209 -8.78 10.75 4.40
N HIS A 210 -8.98 11.30 3.20
CA HIS A 210 -7.88 11.80 2.36
C HIS A 210 -8.08 13.25 1.92
N ARG A 211 -7.16 14.15 2.31
CA ARG A 211 -7.04 15.53 1.80
C ARG A 211 -8.38 16.29 1.70
N GLY A 212 -9.17 16.29 2.79
CA GLY A 212 -10.46 16.98 2.83
C GLY A 212 -11.60 16.27 2.09
N ARG A 213 -11.37 15.05 1.58
CA ARG A 213 -12.41 14.14 1.08
C ARG A 213 -12.52 12.97 2.05
N ALA A 214 -13.72 12.74 2.58
CA ALA A 214 -14.05 11.52 3.31
C ALA A 214 -14.72 10.56 2.33
N LEU A 215 -14.07 9.44 2.04
CA LEU A 215 -14.72 8.31 1.40
C LEU A 215 -15.36 7.48 2.52
N GLN A 216 -16.65 7.22 2.41
CA GLN A 216 -17.38 6.38 3.35
C GLN A 216 -18.27 5.45 2.55
N GLU A 217 -18.14 4.15 2.82
CA GLU A 217 -18.74 3.09 2.01
C GLU A 217 -19.35 2.01 2.91
N CYS A 218 -20.30 1.27 2.35
CA CYS A 218 -20.90 0.10 2.97
C CYS A 218 -20.76 -1.07 2.01
N HIS A 219 -19.77 -1.92 2.26
CA HIS A 219 -19.44 -3.05 1.39
C HIS A 219 -20.60 -4.06 1.28
N LEU A 220 -21.48 -4.14 2.29
CA LEU A 220 -22.68 -4.98 2.22
C LEU A 220 -23.63 -4.51 1.11
N ILE A 221 -23.89 -3.20 1.03
CA ILE A 221 -24.77 -2.61 0.02
C ILE A 221 -24.12 -2.71 -1.36
N GLU A 222 -22.82 -2.40 -1.44
CA GLU A 222 -22.06 -2.45 -2.70
C GLU A 222 -22.05 -3.85 -3.32
N LYS A 223 -21.81 -4.89 -2.51
CA LYS A 223 -21.77 -6.29 -2.96
C LYS A 223 -23.16 -6.87 -3.26
N THR A 224 -24.23 -6.25 -2.77
CA THR A 224 -25.60 -6.74 -2.99
C THR A 224 -26.13 -6.27 -4.35
N PRO A 225 -26.54 -7.19 -5.25
CA PRO A 225 -27.20 -6.81 -6.50
C PRO A 225 -28.45 -5.97 -6.24
N GLY A 226 -28.49 -4.76 -6.80
CA GLY A 226 -29.55 -3.78 -6.55
C GLY A 226 -29.52 -3.17 -5.14
N GLY A 227 -28.37 -3.16 -4.47
CA GLY A 227 -28.18 -2.60 -3.13
C GLY A 227 -28.53 -1.11 -3.02
N GLY A 228 -28.33 -0.34 -4.09
CA GLY A 228 -28.59 1.10 -4.12
C GLY A 228 -27.41 1.94 -3.64
N ARG A 229 -27.62 3.24 -3.40
CA ARG A 229 -26.55 4.19 -3.05
C ARG A 229 -26.45 4.40 -1.54
N TYR A 230 -25.29 4.13 -0.95
CA TYR A 230 -25.01 4.38 0.46
C TYR A 230 -24.99 5.88 0.79
N SER A 231 -25.37 6.22 2.04
CA SER A 231 -25.07 7.50 2.68
C SER A 231 -24.87 7.30 4.19
N PRO A 232 -24.06 8.14 4.86
CA PRO A 232 -23.65 7.95 6.26
C PRO A 232 -24.80 7.84 7.26
N GLU A 233 -25.90 8.54 7.00
CA GLU A 233 -27.08 8.59 7.87
C GLU A 233 -27.81 7.24 7.94
N LEU A 234 -27.58 6.36 6.94
CA LEU A 234 -28.18 5.02 6.91
C LEU A 234 -27.69 4.14 8.06
N CYS A 235 -26.47 4.38 8.56
CA CYS A 235 -25.92 3.63 9.70
C CYS A 235 -26.75 3.82 10.97
N GLY A 236 -27.38 4.98 11.17
CA GLY A 236 -28.16 5.29 12.38
C GLY A 236 -29.44 4.45 12.53
N ARG A 237 -29.87 3.73 11.49
CA ARG A 237 -31.04 2.83 11.51
C ARG A 237 -30.72 1.45 10.94
N CYS A 238 -29.44 1.09 10.85
CA CYS A 238 -29.01 -0.17 10.27
C CYS A 238 -29.01 -1.28 11.33
N GLU A 239 -29.62 -2.42 11.02
CA GLU A 239 -29.71 -3.58 11.94
C GLU A 239 -28.47 -4.48 11.88
N VAL A 240 -27.62 -4.33 10.86
CA VAL A 240 -26.45 -5.21 10.62
C VAL A 240 -25.52 -5.31 11.85
N PRO A 241 -25.13 -4.22 12.54
CA PRO A 241 -24.30 -4.33 13.74
C PRO A 241 -24.90 -5.21 14.83
N LEU A 242 -26.23 -5.15 15.02
CA LEU A 242 -26.93 -5.96 16.02
C LEU A 242 -26.96 -7.43 15.60
N ILE A 243 -27.26 -7.70 14.33
CA ILE A 243 -27.32 -9.06 13.77
C ILE A 243 -25.96 -9.76 13.92
N VAL A 244 -24.88 -9.14 13.46
CA VAL A 244 -23.54 -9.75 13.47
C VAL A 244 -23.03 -9.96 14.90
N ARG A 245 -23.42 -9.08 15.84
CA ARG A 245 -23.08 -9.23 17.26
C ARG A 245 -23.88 -10.35 17.93
N ALA A 246 -25.14 -10.53 17.57
CA ALA A 246 -26.01 -11.56 18.15
C ALA A 246 -25.76 -12.94 17.56
N ASN A 247 -25.34 -13.00 16.29
CA ASN A 247 -25.17 -14.26 15.57
C ASN A 247 -23.89 -14.28 14.73
N ALA A 248 -22.95 -15.11 15.16
CA ALA A 248 -21.65 -15.32 14.52
C ALA A 248 -21.61 -16.62 13.69
N CYS A 249 -22.74 -17.11 13.19
CA CYS A 249 -22.77 -18.30 12.35
C CYS A 249 -22.03 -18.06 11.03
N ASP A 250 -20.96 -18.83 10.78
CA ASP A 250 -20.12 -18.74 9.56
C ASP A 250 -20.90 -18.99 8.27
N HIS A 251 -22.06 -19.65 8.36
CA HIS A 251 -22.91 -19.94 7.21
C HIS A 251 -23.93 -18.82 6.91
N MET A 252 -23.95 -17.74 7.69
CA MET A 252 -24.87 -16.63 7.49
C MET A 252 -24.39 -15.66 6.42
N LEU A 253 -25.17 -15.50 5.37
CA LEU A 253 -24.97 -14.53 4.32
C LEU A 253 -25.98 -13.40 4.47
N LEU A 254 -25.50 -12.17 4.49
CA LEU A 254 -26.33 -10.97 4.56
C LEU A 254 -26.36 -10.25 3.20
N GLU A 255 -27.52 -9.71 2.86
CA GLU A 255 -27.72 -8.79 1.75
C GLU A 255 -28.32 -7.48 2.27
N GLY A 256 -27.78 -6.35 1.85
CA GLY A 256 -28.23 -5.02 2.26
C GLY A 256 -28.78 -4.23 1.08
N ARG A 257 -30.05 -3.82 1.15
CA ARG A 257 -30.67 -2.95 0.14
C ARG A 257 -31.19 -1.66 0.74
N VAL A 258 -30.89 -0.54 0.09
CA VAL A 258 -31.42 0.77 0.50
C VAL A 258 -32.87 0.88 0.04
N ALA A 259 -33.78 0.91 1.00
CA ALA A 259 -35.20 1.13 0.77
C ALA A 259 -35.55 2.60 1.01
N SER A 260 -36.29 3.20 0.08
CA SER A 260 -36.86 4.53 0.22
C SER A 260 -38.12 4.48 1.10
N GLY A 261 -38.27 5.45 2.00
CA GLY A 261 -39.52 5.69 2.71
C GLY A 261 -40.51 6.50 1.86
N ILE A 262 -41.62 6.91 2.47
CA ILE A 262 -42.71 7.63 1.82
C ILE A 262 -42.18 9.01 1.35
N PHE A 263 -42.41 9.38 0.08
CA PHE A 263 -41.90 10.61 -0.55
C PHE A 263 -40.37 10.81 -0.47
N GLY A 264 -39.58 9.75 -0.34
CA GLY A 264 -38.11 9.82 -0.31
C GLY A 264 -37.52 10.18 1.06
N ILE A 265 -38.37 10.42 2.07
CA ILE A 265 -37.96 10.69 3.46
C ILE A 265 -37.82 9.35 4.20
N GLY A 266 -36.79 9.21 5.03
CA GLY A 266 -36.62 8.04 5.91
C GLY A 266 -36.04 6.80 5.21
N ARG A 267 -35.04 6.99 4.35
CA ARG A 267 -34.26 5.89 3.77
C ARG A 267 -33.68 5.00 4.87
N ARG A 268 -33.66 3.69 4.65
CA ARG A 268 -33.09 2.70 5.57
C ARG A 268 -32.45 1.54 4.83
N VAL A 269 -31.54 0.85 5.50
CA VAL A 269 -31.00 -0.42 5.02
C VAL A 269 -31.98 -1.53 5.38
N LYS A 270 -32.52 -2.23 4.40
CA LYS A 270 -33.28 -3.46 4.59
C LYS A 270 -32.31 -4.63 4.43
N VAL A 271 -32.20 -5.44 5.48
CA VAL A 271 -31.33 -6.61 5.50
C VAL A 271 -32.14 -7.85 5.15
N ARG A 272 -31.57 -8.73 4.34
CA ARG A 272 -32.03 -10.11 4.16
C ARG A 272 -30.90 -11.03 4.59
N ALA A 273 -31.25 -12.14 5.24
CA ALA A 273 -30.29 -13.13 5.69
C ALA A 273 -30.63 -14.49 5.09
N TYR A 274 -29.60 -15.21 4.68
CA TYR A 274 -29.70 -16.54 4.12
C TYR A 274 -28.66 -17.45 4.76
N CYS A 275 -29.06 -18.66 5.11
CA CYS A 275 -28.13 -19.67 5.60
C CYS A 275 -27.64 -20.52 4.43
N SER A 276 -26.35 -20.43 4.11
CA SER A 276 -25.71 -21.20 3.05
C SER A 276 -25.70 -22.72 3.31
N ARG A 277 -25.71 -23.15 4.58
CA ARG A 277 -25.74 -24.56 4.97
C ARG A 277 -27.14 -25.16 4.94
N ALA A 278 -28.10 -24.48 5.55
CA ALA A 278 -29.51 -24.92 5.58
C ALA A 278 -30.28 -24.59 4.29
N LEU A 279 -29.65 -23.85 3.37
CA LEU A 279 -30.19 -23.40 2.10
C LEU A 279 -31.55 -22.69 2.21
N GLN A 280 -31.75 -21.92 3.29
CA GLN A 280 -33.02 -21.24 3.57
C GLN A 280 -32.82 -19.79 4.01
N GLU A 281 -33.85 -18.97 3.78
CA GLU A 281 -33.94 -17.62 4.33
C GLU A 281 -34.05 -17.67 5.86
N VAL A 282 -33.30 -16.81 6.54
CA VAL A 282 -33.33 -16.69 8.01
C VAL A 282 -34.17 -15.48 8.37
N LYS A 283 -35.37 -15.72 8.91
CA LYS A 283 -36.34 -14.67 9.24
C LYS A 283 -35.92 -13.81 10.43
N GLU A 284 -35.26 -14.43 11.41
CA GLU A 284 -34.75 -13.81 12.64
C GLU A 284 -33.23 -14.00 12.69
N PRO A 285 -32.47 -13.19 11.93
CA PRO A 285 -31.03 -13.40 11.75
C PRO A 285 -30.22 -13.28 13.05
N GLU A 286 -30.69 -12.51 14.02
CA GLU A 286 -30.14 -12.44 15.37
C GLU A 286 -30.22 -13.77 16.14
N ILE A 287 -31.17 -14.65 15.80
CA ILE A 287 -31.33 -16.00 16.41
C ILE A 287 -30.62 -17.06 15.55
N GLY A 288 -30.74 -16.95 14.23
CA GLY A 288 -30.15 -17.88 13.27
C GLY A 288 -31.15 -18.89 12.70
N CYS A 289 -30.64 -19.83 11.91
CA CYS A 289 -31.50 -20.72 11.11
C CYS A 289 -32.09 -21.92 11.89
N GLY A 290 -31.74 -22.07 13.18
CA GLY A 290 -32.15 -23.19 14.03
C GLY A 290 -31.49 -24.54 13.69
N GLN A 291 -30.68 -24.64 12.64
CA GLN A 291 -30.01 -25.88 12.21
C GLN A 291 -28.49 -25.87 12.43
N CYS A 292 -27.84 -24.72 12.27
CA CYS A 292 -26.37 -24.63 12.37
C CYS A 292 -25.83 -24.75 13.81
N HIS A 293 -26.70 -24.64 14.82
CA HIS A 293 -26.33 -24.67 16.24
C HIS A 293 -26.95 -25.85 17.02
N LEU A 294 -27.37 -26.94 16.34
CA LEU A 294 -28.02 -28.09 16.99
C LEU A 294 -27.07 -29.09 17.66
N GLU A 295 -25.77 -28.83 17.66
CA GLU A 295 -24.80 -29.67 18.37
C GLU A 295 -24.56 -29.11 19.77
N PHE A 296 -25.44 -29.46 20.72
CA PHE A 296 -25.03 -29.45 22.12
C PHE A 296 -24.21 -30.72 22.37
N PRO A 297 -22.98 -30.65 22.90
CA PRO A 297 -22.30 -31.84 23.37
C PRO A 297 -23.18 -32.45 24.48
N VAL A 298 -23.63 -33.69 24.26
CA VAL A 298 -24.22 -34.50 25.32
C VAL A 298 -23.09 -34.77 26.30
N PHE A 299 -23.09 -34.08 27.44
CA PHE A 299 -22.21 -34.43 28.55
C PHE A 299 -22.71 -35.74 29.13
N GLU A 300 -22.11 -36.86 28.71
CA GLU A 300 -22.28 -38.14 29.39
C GLU A 300 -21.66 -38.01 30.79
N ILE A 301 -22.51 -37.92 31.81
CA ILE A 301 -22.07 -38.01 33.20
C ILE A 301 -21.79 -39.49 33.46
N SER A 302 -20.51 -39.88 33.43
CA SER A 302 -20.06 -41.20 33.86
C SER A 302 -20.36 -41.38 35.35
N PRO A 303 -21.23 -42.32 35.76
CA PRO A 303 -21.52 -42.54 37.16
C PRO A 303 -20.51 -43.54 37.72
N GLU A 304 -19.30 -43.11 38.07
CA GLU A 304 -18.35 -43.99 38.78
C GLU A 304 -17.35 -43.17 39.60
N SER A 305 -17.67 -42.97 40.88
CA SER A 305 -16.72 -42.92 42.00
C SER A 305 -17.49 -42.84 43.33
N GLU A 306 -17.99 -44.00 43.77
CA GLU A 306 -18.09 -44.33 45.19
C GLU A 306 -16.99 -45.33 45.54
#